data_AF-D2W6G3-F1
#
_entry.id   AF-D2W6G3-F1
#
_cell.length_a   1.000
_cell.length_b   1.000
_cell.length_c   1.000
_cell.angle_alpha   90.00
_cell.angle_beta   90.00
_cell.angle_gamma   90.00
#
_symmetry.space_group_name_H-M   'P 1'
#
loop_
_entity.id
_entity.type
_entity.pdbx_description
1 polymer ?
#
loop_
_entity_poly.entity_id
_entity_poly.type
_entity_poly.pdbx_seq_one_letter_code
_entity_poly.pdbx_strand_id
1 'polypeptide(L)'
;SKVFSKLVNNGYLITTTCSFGGVSPLEYLLPRIHPDLIRLGIRERLQCHIKNCQKETNSINSYANSKYQDIKKRVQDCGGLANIGEDLAIEYMQFIGKDGGVLRRLSKSLINDRSFVLKAVEICPVDIFAAPDHFQNDREIVITALRNDAWILENLEHAFQYDEEIFELVARTDLAALMFASERLDSCSVTSSFVAPTNVTVYSRLVTFFKITSEKWLEFRLGQKIFGDKFYLPTTVYERLRNDTSFIMKMFRKIAQDSSMDHMSEREIAMRMVKMNGLSLQFLNEEYRDDFEIVTCALNNHCHSLAYASERIRSDRDFMKKAIEKYSVVYSYASDDLRNNDVELALISIRGGNWIPVEHEMNRQVVKEAVKKSALQLTRVPDELKSCAPFMFEIINETTEPILKYITNELRFSQDFVLEAIRISSNNVLDLRNAEMDNKEFAKKVAQLTGYTCTYRNDLYEARMEYMFHGAKC
;
A
#
# COMPACT_ATOMS: atom_id res chain seq x y z
N SER A 1 0.97 27.48 10.34
CA SER A 1 1.42 28.01 11.65
C SER A 1 0.81 27.23 12.83
N LYS A 2 -0.51 27.33 13.12
CA LYS A 2 -1.14 26.61 14.24
C LYS A 2 -1.00 25.08 14.19
N VAL A 3 -1.09 24.46 13.01
CA VAL A 3 -0.87 23.01 12.83
C VAL A 3 0.59 22.61 13.13
N PHE A 4 1.54 23.44 12.73
CA PHE A 4 2.98 23.18 12.91
C PHE A 4 3.41 23.30 14.38
N SER A 5 2.91 24.30 15.11
CA SER A 5 3.11 24.38 16.57
C SER A 5 2.48 23.20 17.32
N LYS A 6 1.36 22.65 16.83
CA LYS A 6 0.72 21.47 17.44
C LYS A 6 1.55 20.19 17.25
N LEU A 7 2.17 20.03 16.08
CA LEU A 7 3.04 18.88 15.77
C LEU A 7 4.35 18.91 16.57
N VAL A 8 4.92 20.11 16.79
CA VAL A 8 6.14 20.31 17.59
C VAL A 8 5.86 20.11 19.09
N ASN A 9 4.77 20.68 19.61
CA ASN A 9 4.44 20.57 21.05
C ASN A 9 4.01 19.17 21.48
N ASN A 10 3.55 18.33 20.54
CA ASN A 10 3.11 16.95 20.82
C ASN A 10 4.21 15.90 20.55
N GLY A 11 5.46 16.29 20.29
CA GLY A 11 6.60 15.37 20.17
C GLY A 11 6.68 14.54 18.87
N TYR A 12 5.70 14.66 17.96
CA TYR A 12 5.63 13.87 16.72
C TYR A 12 6.79 14.11 15.74
N LEU A 13 7.53 15.21 15.87
CA LEU A 13 8.70 15.52 15.05
C LEU A 13 10.02 14.95 15.62
N ILE A 14 10.08 14.63 16.91
CA ILE A 14 11.27 14.05 17.56
C ILE A 14 11.41 12.57 17.21
N THR A 15 10.30 11.86 17.03
CA THR A 15 10.30 10.42 16.71
C THR A 15 10.69 10.13 15.26
N THR A 16 10.56 11.09 14.35
CA THR A 16 10.96 10.90 12.95
C THR A 16 12.41 11.25 12.65
N THR A 17 13.18 11.81 13.60
CA THR A 17 14.60 12.12 13.42
C THR A 17 15.56 11.04 13.93
N CYS A 18 15.04 9.97 14.54
CA CYS A 18 15.86 8.93 15.16
C CYS A 18 15.63 7.54 14.52
N SER A 19 15.82 7.44 13.22
CA SER A 19 16.18 6.15 12.60
C SER A 19 17.70 6.11 12.46
N PHE A 20 18.34 5.14 13.11
CA PHE A 20 19.77 4.84 12.96
C PHE A 20 20.20 4.96 11.48
N GLY A 21 21.05 5.94 11.18
CA GLY A 21 21.69 6.11 9.88
C GLY A 21 20.88 6.76 8.75
N GLY A 22 19.65 7.26 8.99
CA GLY A 22 18.80 7.86 7.96
C GLY A 22 18.71 9.40 8.05
N VAL A 23 18.87 10.07 6.90
CA VAL A 23 18.66 11.52 6.70
C VAL A 23 17.32 11.94 7.33
N SER A 24 17.33 13.03 8.12
CA SER A 24 16.13 13.52 8.80
C SER A 24 15.03 13.85 7.77
N PRO A 25 13.76 13.44 7.97
CA PRO A 25 12.66 13.82 7.07
C PRO A 25 12.51 15.35 6.92
N LEU A 26 13.00 16.14 7.89
CA LEU A 26 13.08 17.61 7.78
C LEU A 26 14.15 18.09 6.77
N GLU A 27 15.28 17.38 6.63
CA GLU A 27 16.31 17.68 5.62
C GLU A 27 15.80 17.39 4.21
N TYR A 28 14.94 16.38 4.04
CA TYR A 28 14.30 16.06 2.75
C TYR A 28 13.25 17.10 2.32
N LEU A 29 12.57 17.74 3.28
CA LEU A 29 11.52 18.74 3.01
C LEU A 29 12.05 20.16 2.77
N LEU A 30 13.26 20.46 3.25
CA LEU A 30 13.91 21.77 3.15
C LEU A 30 14.00 22.36 1.73
N PRO A 31 14.28 21.59 0.67
CA PRO A 31 14.27 22.08 -0.72
C PRO A 31 12.88 22.35 -1.30
N ARG A 32 11.81 21.84 -0.67
CA ARG A 32 10.42 21.90 -1.16
C ARG A 32 9.57 22.96 -0.47
N ILE A 33 10.19 23.81 0.36
CA ILE A 33 9.51 24.90 1.07
C ILE A 33 9.12 26.00 0.08
N HIS A 34 7.84 26.39 0.08
CA HIS A 34 7.28 27.43 -0.79
C HIS A 34 8.04 28.77 -0.65
N PRO A 35 8.30 29.51 -1.74
CA PRO A 35 9.10 30.75 -1.72
C PRO A 35 8.63 31.82 -0.73
N ASP A 36 7.32 31.92 -0.48
CA ASP A 36 6.77 32.89 0.47
C ASP A 36 7.12 32.59 1.94
N LEU A 37 7.36 31.32 2.28
CA LEU A 37 7.83 30.92 3.61
C LEU A 37 9.33 31.21 3.79
N ILE A 38 10.08 31.32 2.70
CA ILE A 38 11.49 31.75 2.70
C ILE A 38 11.58 33.24 3.06
N ARG A 39 10.67 34.08 2.54
CA ARG A 39 10.58 35.51 2.91
C ARG A 39 10.29 35.75 4.39
N LEU A 40 9.70 34.78 5.10
CA LEU A 40 9.41 34.85 6.52
C LEU A 40 10.54 34.33 7.43
N GLY A 41 11.71 33.98 6.87
CA GLY A 41 12.87 33.53 7.65
C GLY A 41 12.71 32.13 8.29
N ILE A 42 11.72 31.35 7.82
CA ILE A 42 11.36 30.05 8.40
C ILE A 42 12.39 28.98 8.04
N ARG A 43 13.02 29.09 6.86
CA ARG A 43 14.04 28.16 6.37
C ARG A 43 15.28 28.19 7.27
N GLU A 44 15.73 29.38 7.65
CA GLU A 44 16.91 29.62 8.46
C GLU A 44 16.69 29.12 9.91
N ARG A 45 15.48 29.33 10.45
CA ARG A 45 15.10 28.82 11.78
C ARG A 45 15.05 27.29 11.82
N LEU A 46 14.50 26.66 10.78
CA LEU A 46 14.49 25.20 10.63
C LEU A 46 15.92 24.62 10.50
N GLN A 47 16.78 25.25 9.69
CA GLN A 47 18.18 24.84 9.57
C GLN A 47 18.95 24.95 10.89
N CYS A 48 18.71 26.03 11.66
CA CYS A 48 19.32 26.21 12.98
C CYS A 48 18.88 25.12 13.97
N HIS A 49 17.58 24.79 13.98
CA HIS A 49 17.04 23.75 14.85
C HIS A 49 17.60 22.36 14.51
N ILE A 50 17.65 22.00 13.21
CA ILE A 50 18.25 20.73 12.75
C ILE A 50 19.71 20.61 13.18
N LYS A 51 20.50 21.68 13.01
CA LYS A 51 21.91 21.69 13.44
C LYS A 51 22.07 21.52 14.96
N ASN A 52 21.18 22.10 15.76
CA ASN A 52 21.22 21.96 17.22
C ASN A 52 20.86 20.53 17.64
N CYS A 53 19.80 19.95 17.07
CA CYS A 53 19.44 18.55 17.31
C CYS A 53 20.58 17.59 16.89
N GLN A 54 21.23 17.83 15.74
CA GLN A 54 22.39 17.04 15.31
C GLN A 54 23.58 17.15 16.28
N LYS A 55 23.85 18.33 16.84
CA LYS A 55 24.90 18.51 17.86
C LYS A 55 24.57 17.76 19.15
N GLU A 56 23.33 17.83 19.62
CA GLU A 56 22.87 17.10 20.80
C GLU A 56 22.96 15.59 20.59
N THR A 57 22.50 15.08 19.44
CA THR A 57 22.61 13.66 19.06
C THR A 57 24.06 13.19 18.99
N ASN A 58 24.95 13.99 18.39
CA ASN A 58 26.38 13.66 18.30
C ASN A 58 27.06 13.67 19.67
N SER A 59 26.66 14.57 20.58
CA SER A 59 27.16 14.60 21.96
C SER A 59 26.69 13.37 22.76
N ILE A 60 25.41 12.99 22.62
CA ILE A 60 24.85 11.78 23.26
C ILE A 60 25.53 10.52 22.71
N ASN A 61 25.73 10.42 21.40
CA ASN A 61 26.41 9.29 20.76
C ASN A 61 27.88 9.18 21.18
N SER A 62 28.59 10.31 21.28
CA SER A 62 29.98 10.33 21.77
C SER A 62 30.09 9.86 23.22
N TYR A 63 29.19 10.33 24.09
CA TYR A 63 29.12 9.90 25.48
C TYR A 63 28.78 8.40 25.61
N ALA A 64 27.78 7.93 24.88
CA ALA A 64 27.38 6.52 24.87
C ALA A 64 28.52 5.61 24.38
N ASN A 65 29.24 6.01 23.33
CA ASN A 65 30.39 5.26 22.82
C ASN A 65 31.56 5.23 23.82
N SER A 66 31.85 6.36 24.49
CA SER A 66 32.86 6.40 25.55
C SER A 66 32.50 5.48 26.72
N LYS A 67 31.24 5.48 27.15
CA LYS A 67 30.76 4.63 28.24
C LYS A 67 30.77 3.15 27.86
N TYR A 68 30.42 2.82 26.61
CA TYR A 68 30.51 1.46 26.07
C TYR A 68 31.95 0.91 26.13
N GLN A 69 32.94 1.71 25.71
CA GLN A 69 34.35 1.29 25.74
C GLN A 69 34.88 1.13 27.17
N ASP A 70 34.49 2.02 28.09
CA ASP A 70 34.87 1.92 29.51
C ASP A 70 34.36 0.64 30.16
N ILE A 71 33.07 0.33 30.03
CA ILE A 71 32.46 -0.88 30.60
C ILE A 71 33.13 -2.13 30.02
N LYS A 72 33.36 -2.17 28.70
CA LYS A 72 34.03 -3.31 28.05
C LYS A 72 35.44 -3.53 28.56
N LYS A 73 36.19 -2.44 28.79
CA LYS A 73 37.54 -2.50 29.35
C LYS A 73 37.53 -3.02 30.79
N ARG A 74 36.65 -2.50 31.65
CA ARG A 74 36.50 -2.96 33.05
C ARG A 74 36.16 -4.45 33.14
N VAL A 75 35.31 -4.95 32.24
CA VAL A 75 35.01 -6.39 32.15
C VAL A 75 36.23 -7.21 31.69
N GLN A 76 37.02 -6.69 30.74
CA GLN A 76 38.26 -7.33 30.30
C GLN A 76 39.32 -7.36 31.41
N ASP A 77 39.45 -6.28 32.19
CA ASP A 77 40.38 -6.18 33.31
C ASP A 77 40.06 -7.20 34.41
N CYS A 78 38.79 -7.57 34.59
CA CYS A 78 38.38 -8.66 35.47
C CYS A 78 38.60 -10.07 34.87
N GLY A 79 39.07 -10.21 33.64
CA GLY A 79 39.23 -11.50 32.96
C GLY A 79 37.93 -12.06 32.36
N GLY A 80 36.94 -11.20 32.13
CA GLY A 80 35.67 -11.55 31.49
C GLY A 80 34.48 -11.64 32.44
N LEU A 81 33.29 -11.85 31.85
CA LEU A 81 32.00 -11.83 32.57
C LEU A 81 31.90 -12.87 33.70
N ALA A 82 32.66 -13.96 33.66
CA ALA A 82 32.61 -14.98 34.71
C ALA A 82 33.19 -14.51 36.06
N ASN A 83 33.94 -13.39 36.05
CA ASN A 83 34.74 -12.92 37.19
C ASN A 83 34.31 -11.53 37.69
N ILE A 84 33.28 -10.94 37.11
CA ILE A 84 32.78 -9.62 37.54
C ILE A 84 31.83 -9.74 38.74
N GLY A 85 31.74 -8.68 39.54
CA GLY A 85 30.75 -8.55 40.62
C GLY A 85 29.39 -8.06 40.12
N GLU A 86 28.40 -8.05 41.01
CA GLU A 86 27.02 -7.66 40.75
C GLU A 86 26.89 -6.28 40.07
N ASP A 87 27.55 -5.24 40.61
CA ASP A 87 27.41 -3.87 40.12
C ASP A 87 27.85 -3.71 38.65
N LEU A 88 28.99 -4.31 38.30
CA LEU A 88 29.51 -4.28 36.93
C LEU A 88 28.69 -5.18 36.00
N ALA A 89 28.10 -6.26 36.51
CA ALA A 89 27.20 -7.12 35.74
C ALA A 89 25.90 -6.39 35.37
N ILE A 90 25.29 -5.68 36.33
CA ILE A 90 24.11 -4.84 36.10
C ILE A 90 24.42 -3.73 35.10
N GLU A 91 25.54 -3.02 35.29
CA GLU A 91 25.96 -1.95 34.38
C GLU A 91 26.21 -2.49 32.96
N TYR A 92 26.80 -3.68 32.84
CA TYR A 92 27.00 -4.35 31.55
C TYR A 92 25.67 -4.74 30.88
N MET A 93 24.72 -5.32 31.63
CA MET A 93 23.39 -5.69 31.12
C MET A 93 22.61 -4.47 30.63
N GLN A 94 22.63 -3.36 31.37
CA GLN A 94 21.90 -2.14 31.02
C GLN A 94 22.42 -1.44 29.75
N PHE A 95 23.73 -1.48 29.49
CA PHE A 95 24.36 -0.72 28.40
C PHE A 95 24.80 -1.54 27.20
N ILE A 96 25.11 -2.82 27.38
CA ILE A 96 25.72 -3.68 26.34
C ILE A 96 24.85 -4.92 26.09
N GLY A 97 24.39 -5.59 27.14
CA GLY A 97 23.74 -6.91 27.07
C GLY A 97 22.24 -6.92 26.82
N LYS A 98 21.67 -5.90 26.18
CA LYS A 98 20.20 -5.76 26.02
C LYS A 98 19.54 -6.89 25.23
N ASP A 99 20.31 -7.60 24.41
CA ASP A 99 19.82 -8.72 23.58
C ASP A 99 19.80 -10.06 24.34
N GLY A 100 20.17 -10.07 25.62
CA GLY A 100 20.07 -11.23 26.51
C GLY A 100 21.22 -12.22 26.47
N GLY A 101 21.13 -13.25 27.31
CA GLY A 101 22.12 -14.33 27.42
C GLY A 101 23.38 -13.93 28.21
N VAL A 102 23.30 -12.89 29.04
CA VAL A 102 24.41 -12.45 29.90
C VAL A 102 24.49 -13.34 31.13
N LEU A 103 23.35 -13.76 31.71
CA LEU A 103 23.32 -14.58 32.93
C LEU A 103 24.18 -15.85 32.80
N ARG A 104 24.07 -16.60 31.70
CA ARG A 104 24.86 -17.83 31.44
C ARG A 104 26.38 -17.63 31.40
N ARG A 105 26.86 -16.39 31.34
CA ARG A 105 28.29 -16.03 31.24
C ARG A 105 28.86 -15.51 32.57
N LEU A 106 28.01 -15.32 33.58
CA LEU A 106 28.41 -14.81 34.90
C LEU A 106 28.88 -15.95 35.82
N SER A 107 29.38 -15.57 37.00
CA SER A 107 29.83 -16.54 38.01
C SER A 107 28.65 -17.38 38.52
N LYS A 108 28.90 -18.63 38.91
CA LYS A 108 27.89 -19.49 39.55
C LYS A 108 27.32 -18.89 40.84
N SER A 109 28.07 -18.02 41.51
CA SER A 109 27.60 -17.33 42.72
C SER A 109 26.48 -16.34 42.39
N LEU A 110 26.62 -15.58 41.29
CA LEU A 110 25.61 -14.61 40.87
C LEU A 110 24.41 -15.30 40.20
N ILE A 111 24.66 -16.34 39.39
CA ILE A 111 23.58 -17.08 38.71
C ILE A 111 22.63 -17.78 39.69
N ASN A 112 23.13 -18.18 40.86
CA ASN A 112 22.31 -18.82 41.90
C ASN A 112 21.77 -17.83 42.95
N ASP A 113 22.00 -16.52 42.79
CA ASP A 113 21.44 -15.50 43.65
C ASP A 113 20.08 -15.03 43.10
N ARG A 114 19.01 -15.39 43.81
CA ARG A 114 17.63 -15.04 43.46
C ARG A 114 17.43 -13.54 43.26
N SER A 115 18.01 -12.73 44.15
CA SER A 115 17.84 -11.28 44.14
C SER A 115 18.52 -10.65 42.92
N PHE A 116 19.67 -11.21 42.53
CA PHE A 116 20.37 -10.82 41.32
C PHE A 116 19.63 -11.27 40.06
N VAL A 117 19.14 -12.51 40.01
CA VAL A 117 18.37 -13.02 38.86
C VAL A 117 17.10 -12.20 38.63
N LEU A 118 16.40 -11.80 39.69
CA LEU A 118 15.23 -10.92 39.58
C LEU A 118 15.59 -9.56 38.92
N LYS A 119 16.69 -8.93 39.36
CA LYS A 119 17.20 -7.68 38.75
C LYS A 119 17.63 -7.89 37.29
N ALA A 120 18.29 -9.01 37.00
CA ALA A 120 18.74 -9.32 35.65
C ALA A 120 17.55 -9.48 34.69
N VAL A 121 16.51 -10.19 35.11
CA VAL A 121 15.25 -10.36 34.35
C VAL A 121 14.47 -9.04 34.23
N GLU A 122 14.53 -8.16 35.22
CA GLU A 122 13.95 -6.82 35.11
C GLU A 122 14.65 -5.97 34.02
N ILE A 123 15.96 -6.12 33.87
CA ILE A 123 16.75 -5.39 32.85
C ILE A 123 16.60 -6.04 31.47
N CYS A 124 16.68 -7.37 31.41
CA CYS A 124 16.62 -8.15 30.17
C CYS A 124 15.73 -9.38 30.39
N PRO A 125 14.44 -9.30 30.04
CA PRO A 125 13.47 -10.36 30.35
C PRO A 125 13.85 -11.75 29.81
N VAL A 126 14.49 -11.82 28.64
CA VAL A 126 14.94 -13.08 28.02
C VAL A 126 16.03 -13.81 28.80
N ASP A 127 16.71 -13.16 29.76
CA ASP A 127 17.70 -13.81 30.62
C ASP A 127 17.05 -14.87 31.53
N ILE A 128 15.72 -14.90 31.68
CA ILE A 128 15.03 -15.98 32.41
C ILE A 128 15.41 -17.37 31.87
N PHE A 129 15.56 -17.54 30.54
CA PHE A 129 15.96 -18.81 29.92
C PHE A 129 17.43 -19.18 30.14
N ALA A 130 18.24 -18.23 30.62
CA ALA A 130 19.63 -18.45 31.01
C ALA A 130 19.80 -18.68 32.51
N ALA A 131 18.73 -18.52 33.30
CA ALA A 131 18.71 -18.82 34.73
C ALA A 131 18.56 -20.33 34.98
N PRO A 132 18.97 -20.84 36.15
CA PRO A 132 18.70 -22.21 36.57
C PRO A 132 17.20 -22.56 36.56
N ASP A 133 16.86 -23.83 36.33
CA ASP A 133 15.48 -24.34 36.20
C ASP A 133 14.57 -23.92 37.37
N HIS A 134 15.10 -23.87 38.59
CA HIS A 134 14.32 -23.48 39.77
C HIS A 134 13.93 -22.00 39.78
N PHE A 135 14.66 -21.13 39.06
CA PHE A 135 14.29 -19.72 38.87
C PHE A 135 13.45 -19.49 37.60
N GLN A 136 13.59 -20.35 36.58
CA GLN A 136 12.67 -20.36 35.43
C GLN A 136 11.23 -20.64 35.85
N ASN A 137 11.06 -21.39 36.93
CA ASN A 137 9.78 -21.73 37.53
C ASN A 137 9.44 -20.90 38.78
N ASP A 138 10.25 -19.90 39.14
CA ASP A 138 9.93 -18.98 40.23
C ASP A 138 8.88 -17.97 39.76
N ARG A 139 7.71 -18.02 40.39
CA ARG A 139 6.55 -17.23 40.00
C ARG A 139 6.81 -15.72 39.97
N GLU A 140 7.59 -15.20 40.92
CA GLU A 140 7.87 -13.77 40.99
C GLU A 140 8.81 -13.33 39.86
N ILE A 141 9.80 -14.16 39.54
CA ILE A 141 10.74 -13.92 38.45
C ILE A 141 10.01 -13.99 37.10
N VAL A 142 9.15 -14.99 36.91
CA VAL A 142 8.31 -15.14 35.71
C VAL A 142 7.37 -13.94 35.52
N ILE A 143 6.65 -13.53 36.56
CA ILE A 143 5.76 -12.35 36.49
C ILE A 143 6.55 -11.07 36.17
N THR A 144 7.76 -10.93 36.73
CA THR A 144 8.62 -9.77 36.47
C THR A 144 9.13 -9.77 35.02
N ALA A 145 9.46 -10.94 34.46
CA ALA A 145 9.82 -11.08 33.05
C ALA A 145 8.64 -10.66 32.15
N LEU A 146 7.46 -11.24 32.39
CA LEU A 146 6.25 -11.03 31.58
C LEU A 146 5.69 -9.61 31.67
N ARG A 147 6.01 -8.87 32.75
CA ARG A 147 5.72 -7.43 32.86
C ARG A 147 6.47 -6.60 31.83
N ASN A 148 7.71 -6.97 31.55
CA ASN A 148 8.60 -6.22 30.67
C ASN A 148 8.61 -6.76 29.24
N ASP A 149 8.39 -8.06 29.05
CA ASP A 149 8.22 -8.70 27.74
C ASP A 149 7.27 -9.90 27.83
N ALA A 150 6.06 -9.74 27.31
CA ALA A 150 5.04 -10.78 27.37
C ALA A 150 5.30 -11.95 26.41
N TRP A 151 6.10 -11.76 25.35
CA TRP A 151 6.37 -12.80 24.34
C TRP A 151 7.16 -13.99 24.89
N ILE A 152 7.80 -13.81 26.03
CA ILE A 152 8.49 -14.86 26.79
C ILE A 152 7.57 -16.04 27.11
N LEU A 153 6.24 -15.81 27.20
CA LEU A 153 5.24 -16.85 27.43
C LEU A 153 5.32 -18.02 26.43
N GLU A 154 5.77 -17.79 25.20
CA GLU A 154 5.97 -18.83 24.18
C GLU A 154 6.89 -19.96 24.65
N ASN A 155 7.93 -19.62 25.40
CA ASN A 155 9.03 -20.53 25.73
C ASN A 155 9.07 -20.91 27.21
N LEU A 156 8.13 -20.43 28.03
CA LEU A 156 8.00 -20.83 29.43
C LEU A 156 7.36 -22.22 29.56
N GLU A 157 7.62 -22.89 30.69
CA GLU A 157 7.00 -24.19 30.98
C GLU A 157 5.47 -24.13 30.90
N HIS A 158 4.87 -25.22 30.40
CA HIS A 158 3.43 -25.34 30.22
C HIS A 158 2.61 -25.05 31.49
N ALA A 159 3.18 -25.23 32.69
CA ALA A 159 2.51 -24.94 33.95
C ALA A 159 2.02 -23.48 34.06
N PHE A 160 2.75 -22.51 33.49
CA PHE A 160 2.39 -21.10 33.52
C PHE A 160 1.39 -20.70 32.42
N GLN A 161 1.22 -21.55 31.41
CA GLN A 161 0.19 -21.42 30.37
C GLN A 161 -1.21 -21.82 30.88
N TYR A 162 -1.40 -21.90 32.20
CA TYR A 162 -2.68 -22.15 32.87
C TYR A 162 -2.94 -21.20 34.05
N ASP A 163 -2.03 -20.27 34.36
CA ASP A 163 -2.16 -19.36 35.51
C ASP A 163 -2.98 -18.12 35.11
N GLU A 164 -4.15 -17.94 35.75
CA GLU A 164 -5.10 -16.86 35.47
C GLU A 164 -4.53 -15.46 35.71
N GLU A 165 -3.66 -15.29 36.72
CA GLU A 165 -3.03 -14.01 37.03
C GLU A 165 -1.94 -13.67 36.00
N ILE A 166 -1.23 -14.68 35.50
CA ILE A 166 -0.27 -14.52 34.40
C ILE A 166 -1.01 -14.11 33.12
N PHE A 167 -2.19 -14.67 32.85
CA PHE A 167 -3.00 -14.26 31.72
C PHE A 167 -3.54 -12.84 31.84
N GLU A 168 -4.01 -12.46 33.02
CA GLU A 168 -4.42 -11.08 33.29
C GLU A 168 -3.26 -10.10 33.08
N LEU A 169 -2.06 -10.48 33.51
CA LEU A 169 -0.85 -9.71 33.35
C LEU A 169 -0.46 -9.54 31.87
N VAL A 170 -0.37 -10.66 31.14
CA VAL A 170 -0.01 -10.70 29.71
C VAL A 170 -1.03 -9.93 28.87
N ALA A 171 -2.32 -10.04 29.20
CA ALA A 171 -3.38 -9.29 28.53
C ALA A 171 -3.24 -7.77 28.71
N ARG A 172 -2.69 -7.33 29.85
CA ARG A 172 -2.43 -5.90 30.14
C ARG A 172 -1.16 -5.38 29.50
N THR A 173 -0.15 -6.22 29.29
CA THR A 173 1.18 -5.81 28.80
C THR A 173 1.30 -5.91 27.28
N ASP A 174 1.05 -7.08 26.70
CA ASP A 174 0.95 -7.27 25.24
C ASP A 174 -0.03 -8.42 24.92
N LEU A 175 -1.20 -8.02 24.42
CA LEU A 175 -2.28 -8.90 24.01
C LEU A 175 -1.83 -9.96 22.98
N ALA A 176 -0.77 -9.68 22.20
CA ALA A 176 -0.19 -10.59 21.19
C ALA A 176 0.29 -11.91 21.78
N ALA A 177 0.90 -11.85 22.96
CA ALA A 177 1.49 -13.00 23.61
C ALA A 177 0.44 -14.00 24.12
N LEU A 178 -0.84 -13.63 24.22
CA LEU A 178 -1.92 -14.56 24.55
C LEU A 178 -2.09 -15.69 23.52
N MET A 179 -1.51 -15.59 22.31
CA MET A 179 -1.54 -16.70 21.35
C MET A 179 -0.78 -17.95 21.83
N PHE A 180 0.06 -17.81 22.86
CA PHE A 180 0.80 -18.89 23.49
C PHE A 180 0.12 -19.41 24.78
N ALA A 181 -1.05 -18.87 25.12
CA ALA A 181 -1.92 -19.37 26.18
C ALA A 181 -2.67 -20.64 25.73
N SER A 182 -2.85 -21.62 26.62
CA SER A 182 -3.49 -22.91 26.30
C SER A 182 -5.00 -22.81 26.00
N GLU A 183 -5.53 -23.74 25.18
CA GLU A 183 -6.92 -23.84 24.67
C GLU A 183 -8.03 -23.89 25.75
N ARG A 184 -7.70 -24.11 27.02
CA ARG A 184 -8.68 -24.36 28.10
C ARG A 184 -9.37 -23.11 28.68
N LEU A 185 -9.19 -21.94 28.07
CA LEU A 185 -9.78 -20.66 28.52
C LEU A 185 -11.30 -20.55 28.33
N ASP A 186 -11.96 -21.55 27.73
CA ASP A 186 -13.42 -21.61 27.56
C ASP A 186 -14.22 -21.45 28.87
N SER A 187 -13.61 -21.70 30.03
CA SER A 187 -14.26 -21.59 31.36
C SER A 187 -13.92 -20.32 32.14
N CYS A 188 -12.99 -19.48 31.70
CA CYS A 188 -12.57 -18.29 32.45
C CYS A 188 -13.46 -17.08 32.13
N SER A 189 -14.03 -16.47 33.17
CA SER A 189 -14.84 -15.24 33.11
C SER A 189 -14.10 -13.99 32.63
N VAL A 190 -12.84 -14.13 32.22
CA VAL A 190 -11.88 -13.05 31.95
C VAL A 190 -12.11 -12.38 30.58
N THR A 191 -12.99 -12.93 29.74
CA THR A 191 -13.14 -12.52 28.33
C THR A 191 -13.89 -11.21 28.10
N SER A 192 -14.60 -10.65 29.09
CA SER A 192 -15.41 -9.44 28.87
C SER A 192 -14.77 -8.13 29.35
N SER A 193 -13.85 -8.14 30.32
CA SER A 193 -13.38 -6.90 30.99
C SER A 193 -11.99 -6.42 30.58
N PHE A 194 -11.14 -7.26 29.98
CA PHE A 194 -9.72 -6.96 29.80
C PHE A 194 -9.25 -6.74 28.35
N VAL A 195 -10.10 -7.00 27.35
CA VAL A 195 -9.72 -6.85 25.94
C VAL A 195 -9.87 -5.39 25.50
N ALA A 196 -8.86 -4.58 25.76
CA ALA A 196 -8.73 -3.25 25.17
C ALA A 196 -8.14 -3.33 23.73
N PRO A 197 -8.49 -2.39 22.83
CA PRO A 197 -8.49 -2.62 21.38
C PRO A 197 -7.25 -2.03 20.69
N THR A 198 -6.15 -2.78 20.58
CA THR A 198 -4.93 -2.23 19.94
C THR A 198 -4.27 -3.10 18.86
N ASN A 199 -4.63 -4.38 18.69
CA ASN A 199 -3.96 -5.20 17.66
C ASN A 199 -4.88 -6.21 16.94
N VAL A 200 -5.30 -5.84 15.73
CA VAL A 200 -6.22 -6.60 14.85
C VAL A 200 -5.67 -7.97 14.45
N THR A 201 -4.35 -8.09 14.31
CA THR A 201 -3.67 -9.30 13.83
C THR A 201 -3.69 -10.42 14.87
N VAL A 202 -3.52 -10.03 16.12
CA VAL A 202 -3.46 -10.91 17.30
C VAL A 202 -4.83 -11.55 17.59
N TYR A 203 -5.88 -10.72 17.60
CA TYR A 203 -7.22 -11.18 17.89
C TYR A 203 -7.75 -12.15 16.82
N SER A 204 -7.28 -11.99 15.56
CA SER A 204 -7.61 -12.94 14.48
C SER A 204 -7.08 -14.37 14.72
N ARG A 205 -5.91 -14.50 15.39
CA ARG A 205 -5.32 -15.79 15.74
C ARG A 205 -5.99 -16.40 16.97
N LEU A 206 -6.29 -15.59 18.00
CA LEU A 206 -7.05 -16.01 19.20
C LEU A 206 -8.45 -16.54 18.83
N VAL A 207 -9.14 -15.88 17.88
CA VAL A 207 -10.46 -16.29 17.37
C VAL A 207 -10.40 -17.62 16.60
N THR A 208 -9.27 -17.93 15.96
CA THR A 208 -9.08 -19.20 15.24
C THR A 208 -8.80 -20.35 16.23
N PHE A 209 -8.13 -20.06 17.34
CA PHE A 209 -7.73 -21.02 18.36
C PHE A 209 -8.85 -21.38 19.35
N PHE A 210 -9.61 -20.40 19.86
CA PHE A 210 -10.52 -20.59 21.01
C PHE A 210 -11.99 -20.92 20.68
N LYS A 211 -12.37 -21.12 19.41
CA LYS A 211 -13.75 -21.52 18.99
C LYS A 211 -14.93 -20.82 19.75
N ILE A 212 -14.75 -19.56 20.13
CA ILE A 212 -15.74 -18.78 20.89
C ILE A 212 -16.99 -18.54 20.02
N THR A 213 -18.18 -18.90 20.52
CA THR A 213 -19.49 -18.62 19.89
C THR A 213 -20.36 -17.70 20.76
N SER A 214 -21.30 -16.88 20.26
CA SER A 214 -21.95 -16.88 18.93
C SER A 214 -22.37 -15.51 18.34
N GLU A 215 -22.40 -14.37 19.06
CA GLU A 215 -23.01 -13.11 18.50
C GLU A 215 -22.19 -11.80 18.60
N LYS A 216 -21.24 -11.65 19.53
CA LYS A 216 -20.66 -10.31 19.85
C LYS A 216 -19.36 -9.93 19.12
N TRP A 217 -18.77 -10.86 18.38
CA TRP A 217 -17.69 -10.60 17.43
C TRP A 217 -18.19 -10.07 16.07
N LEU A 218 -19.47 -10.31 15.76
CA LEU A 218 -20.12 -9.85 14.53
C LEU A 218 -20.23 -8.31 14.47
N GLU A 219 -20.41 -7.67 15.62
CA GLU A 219 -20.53 -6.22 15.81
C GLU A 219 -19.18 -5.47 15.67
N PHE A 220 -18.06 -6.08 16.10
CA PHE A 220 -16.70 -5.55 15.89
C PHE A 220 -16.30 -5.56 14.40
N ARG A 221 -16.96 -6.44 13.62
CA ARG A 221 -16.65 -6.72 12.22
C ARG A 221 -17.23 -5.78 11.16
N LEU A 222 -18.32 -5.08 11.43
CA LEU A 222 -18.75 -4.04 10.49
C LEU A 222 -17.96 -2.75 10.63
N GLY A 223 -17.28 -2.58 11.78
CA GLY A 223 -16.44 -1.43 12.09
C GLY A 223 -15.26 -1.21 11.15
N GLN A 224 -14.78 -2.23 10.44
CA GLN A 224 -13.86 -2.02 9.32
C GLN A 224 -14.55 -1.98 7.96
N LYS A 225 -15.83 -2.36 7.87
CA LYS A 225 -16.45 -2.80 6.62
C LYS A 225 -17.51 -1.89 6.03
N ILE A 226 -17.90 -0.83 6.72
CA ILE A 226 -18.32 0.39 6.03
C ILE A 226 -17.07 1.23 5.63
N PHE A 227 -15.90 1.01 6.28
CA PHE A 227 -14.90 2.07 6.50
C PHE A 227 -13.44 1.85 6.01
N GLY A 228 -12.98 0.64 5.64
CA GLY A 228 -11.58 0.35 5.27
C GLY A 228 -10.57 0.47 6.44
N ASP A 229 -9.34 -0.10 6.43
CA ASP A 229 -8.69 -0.98 5.47
C ASP A 229 -7.90 -2.11 6.19
N LYS A 230 -7.99 -3.34 5.67
CA LYS A 230 -7.47 -4.65 6.14
C LYS A 230 -8.33 -5.45 7.14
N PHE A 231 -9.45 -5.94 6.60
CA PHE A 231 -10.35 -6.83 7.33
C PHE A 231 -10.50 -8.23 6.73
N TYR A 232 -9.95 -9.24 7.42
CA TYR A 232 -9.99 -10.64 7.00
C TYR A 232 -11.08 -11.44 7.71
N LEU A 233 -12.30 -11.45 7.14
CA LEU A 233 -13.39 -12.36 7.55
C LEU A 233 -13.12 -13.76 6.97
N PRO A 234 -13.18 -14.86 7.76
CA PRO A 234 -13.30 -16.20 7.18
C PRO A 234 -14.44 -16.20 6.15
N THR A 235 -14.15 -16.69 4.95
CA THR A 235 -15.04 -16.58 3.77
C THR A 235 -16.45 -17.07 4.06
N THR A 236 -16.60 -18.13 4.85
CA THR A 236 -17.88 -18.73 5.24
C THR A 236 -18.78 -17.80 6.08
N VAL A 237 -18.20 -16.96 6.94
CA VAL A 237 -18.94 -15.95 7.72
C VAL A 237 -19.34 -14.79 6.83
N TYR A 238 -18.45 -14.37 5.93
CA TYR A 238 -18.73 -13.30 4.97
C TYR A 238 -19.86 -13.69 4.00
N GLU A 239 -19.89 -14.92 3.51
CA GLU A 239 -20.94 -15.44 2.62
C GLU A 239 -22.30 -15.52 3.32
N ARG A 240 -22.35 -16.00 4.57
CA ARG A 240 -23.59 -16.01 5.37
C ARG A 240 -24.12 -14.61 5.62
N LEU A 241 -23.25 -13.67 5.99
CA LEU A 241 -23.63 -12.28 6.21
C LEU A 241 -24.12 -11.61 4.93
N ARG A 242 -23.47 -11.85 3.78
CA ARG A 242 -23.85 -11.26 2.48
C ARG A 242 -25.27 -11.64 2.04
N ASN A 243 -25.75 -12.81 2.45
CA ASN A 243 -27.03 -13.34 1.99
C ASN A 243 -28.21 -13.00 2.90
N ASP A 244 -27.98 -12.40 4.07
CA ASP A 244 -29.05 -11.98 4.99
C ASP A 244 -29.16 -10.46 5.07
N THR A 245 -29.82 -9.88 4.06
CA THR A 245 -30.06 -8.43 3.97
C THR A 245 -30.86 -7.90 5.17
N SER A 246 -31.82 -8.67 5.69
CA SER A 246 -32.62 -8.24 6.85
C SER A 246 -31.75 -8.11 8.09
N PHE A 247 -30.86 -9.07 8.31
CA PHE A 247 -29.89 -9.02 9.40
C PHE A 247 -28.92 -7.83 9.25
N ILE A 248 -28.36 -7.62 8.05
CA ILE A 248 -27.46 -6.49 7.77
C ILE A 248 -28.16 -5.15 8.04
N MET A 249 -29.40 -4.99 7.60
CA MET A 249 -30.16 -3.76 7.82
C MET A 249 -30.48 -3.53 9.30
N LYS A 250 -30.92 -4.57 10.02
CA LYS A 250 -31.13 -4.49 11.49
C LYS A 250 -29.85 -4.12 12.22
N MET A 251 -28.73 -4.67 11.78
CA MET A 251 -27.42 -4.39 12.35
C MET A 251 -26.94 -2.97 12.02
N PHE A 252 -27.15 -2.49 10.80
CA PHE A 252 -26.87 -1.11 10.41
C PHE A 252 -27.69 -0.10 11.23
N ARG A 253 -28.99 -0.36 11.44
CA ARG A 253 -29.86 0.43 12.33
C ARG A 253 -29.24 0.56 13.73
N LYS A 254 -28.82 -0.56 14.31
CA LYS A 254 -28.27 -0.62 15.68
C LYS A 254 -26.92 0.08 15.82
N ILE A 255 -26.07 0.01 14.78
CA ILE A 255 -24.71 0.58 14.78
C ILE A 255 -24.73 2.09 14.51
N ALA A 256 -25.66 2.59 13.71
CA ALA A 256 -25.74 4.01 13.38
C ALA A 256 -25.99 4.91 14.61
N GLN A 257 -26.41 4.35 15.76
CA GLN A 257 -26.76 5.07 17.00
C GLN A 257 -27.68 6.28 16.74
N ASP A 258 -28.48 6.18 15.69
CA ASP A 258 -29.30 7.26 15.16
C ASP A 258 -30.75 6.88 15.38
N SER A 259 -31.36 7.40 16.46
CA SER A 259 -32.75 7.14 16.83
C SER A 259 -33.76 7.58 15.77
N SER A 260 -33.34 8.38 14.77
CA SER A 260 -34.17 8.69 13.60
C SER A 260 -34.40 7.47 12.69
N MET A 261 -33.58 6.41 12.81
CA MET A 261 -33.63 5.22 11.97
C MET A 261 -34.64 4.16 12.44
N ASP A 262 -35.15 4.25 13.66
CA ASP A 262 -36.12 3.28 14.21
C ASP A 262 -37.45 3.28 13.45
N HIS A 263 -37.77 4.40 12.78
CA HIS A 263 -38.98 4.57 11.98
C HIS A 263 -38.72 4.54 10.47
N MET A 264 -37.46 4.37 10.03
CA MET A 264 -37.12 4.32 8.61
C MET A 264 -37.50 2.97 7.99
N SER A 265 -38.06 3.05 6.79
CA SER A 265 -38.27 1.90 5.92
C SER A 265 -36.94 1.23 5.55
N GLU A 266 -36.99 -0.05 5.19
CA GLU A 266 -35.80 -0.80 4.73
C GLU A 266 -35.16 -0.18 3.49
N ARG A 267 -35.96 0.45 2.62
CA ARG A 267 -35.48 1.20 1.45
C ARG A 267 -34.67 2.44 1.86
N GLU A 268 -35.14 3.21 2.84
CA GLU A 268 -34.42 4.40 3.34
C GLU A 268 -33.09 4.01 3.99
N ILE A 269 -33.07 2.86 4.67
CA ILE A 269 -31.84 2.29 5.24
C ILE A 269 -30.87 1.88 4.16
N ALA A 270 -31.33 1.15 3.14
CA ALA A 270 -30.53 0.80 1.97
C ALA A 270 -29.90 2.04 1.31
N MET A 271 -30.71 3.09 1.12
CA MET A 271 -30.27 4.37 0.57
C MET A 271 -29.19 5.01 1.44
N ARG A 272 -29.34 5.00 2.77
CA ARG A 272 -28.35 5.55 3.70
C ARG A 272 -27.04 4.76 3.67
N MET A 273 -27.11 3.42 3.60
CA MET A 273 -25.93 2.56 3.48
C MET A 273 -25.09 2.89 2.24
N VAL A 274 -25.72 2.99 1.07
CA VAL A 274 -25.00 3.30 -0.19
C VAL A 274 -24.50 4.74 -0.27
N LYS A 275 -25.16 5.68 0.44
CA LYS A 275 -24.68 7.06 0.60
C LYS A 275 -23.40 7.15 1.45
N MET A 276 -23.28 6.30 2.47
CA MET A 276 -22.08 6.25 3.30
C MET A 276 -20.92 5.59 2.58
N ASN A 277 -21.19 4.45 1.93
CA ASN A 277 -20.21 3.74 1.11
C ASN A 277 -20.94 3.02 -0.02
N GLY A 278 -20.68 3.42 -1.27
CA GLY A 278 -21.32 2.85 -2.46
C GLY A 278 -21.09 1.35 -2.61
N LEU A 279 -19.96 0.82 -2.14
CA LEU A 279 -19.67 -0.63 -2.16
C LEU A 279 -20.60 -1.44 -1.26
N SER A 280 -21.38 -0.80 -0.38
CA SER A 280 -22.38 -1.45 0.45
C SER A 280 -23.52 -2.08 -0.37
N LEU A 281 -23.68 -1.69 -1.64
CA LEU A 281 -24.65 -2.27 -2.57
C LEU A 281 -24.54 -3.80 -2.65
N GLN A 282 -23.33 -4.36 -2.49
CA GLN A 282 -23.08 -5.81 -2.52
C GLN A 282 -23.80 -6.63 -1.45
N PHE A 283 -24.29 -5.96 -0.39
CA PHE A 283 -24.95 -6.56 0.78
C PHE A 283 -26.47 -6.43 0.71
N LEU A 284 -26.99 -5.66 -0.24
CA LEU A 284 -28.41 -5.48 -0.42
C LEU A 284 -28.99 -6.68 -1.21
N ASN A 285 -30.27 -6.95 -1.00
CA ASN A 285 -30.99 -8.01 -1.72
C ASN A 285 -31.09 -7.67 -3.22
N GLU A 286 -31.59 -8.61 -4.01
CA GLU A 286 -31.73 -8.41 -5.45
C GLU A 286 -32.66 -7.24 -5.80
N GLU A 287 -33.75 -7.06 -5.06
CA GLU A 287 -34.71 -5.96 -5.26
C GLU A 287 -34.02 -4.59 -5.22
N TYR A 288 -33.17 -4.32 -4.21
CA TYR A 288 -32.44 -3.05 -4.11
C TYR A 288 -31.24 -2.96 -5.06
N ARG A 289 -30.63 -4.09 -5.42
CA ARG A 289 -29.60 -4.14 -6.47
C ARG A 289 -30.18 -3.95 -7.88
N ASP A 290 -31.49 -4.07 -8.01
CA ASP A 290 -32.27 -3.82 -9.22
C ASP A 290 -33.07 -2.50 -9.18
N ASP A 291 -32.88 -1.67 -8.14
CA ASP A 291 -33.47 -0.34 -8.03
C ASP A 291 -32.50 0.72 -8.61
N PHE A 292 -32.91 1.35 -9.73
CA PHE A 292 -32.09 2.36 -10.41
C PHE A 292 -31.68 3.54 -9.50
N GLU A 293 -32.53 3.96 -8.56
CA GLU A 293 -32.24 5.11 -7.69
C GLU A 293 -31.15 4.75 -6.68
N ILE A 294 -31.24 3.57 -6.05
CA ILE A 294 -30.25 3.08 -5.09
C ILE A 294 -28.92 2.82 -5.80
N VAL A 295 -28.94 2.16 -6.97
CA VAL A 295 -27.72 1.90 -7.75
C VAL A 295 -27.08 3.19 -8.24
N THR A 296 -27.86 4.18 -8.70
CA THR A 296 -27.34 5.50 -9.08
C THR A 296 -26.66 6.19 -7.90
N CYS A 297 -27.28 6.10 -6.71
CA CYS A 297 -26.70 6.67 -5.50
C CYS A 297 -25.37 5.99 -5.13
N ALA A 298 -25.33 4.66 -5.19
CA ALA A 298 -24.12 3.88 -4.95
C ALA A 298 -23.00 4.23 -5.96
N LEU A 299 -23.33 4.28 -7.24
CA LEU A 299 -22.43 4.61 -8.35
C LEU A 299 -21.80 6.01 -8.16
N ASN A 300 -22.60 6.97 -7.74
CA ASN A 300 -22.14 8.34 -7.48
C ASN A 300 -21.22 8.47 -6.27
N ASN A 301 -21.37 7.59 -5.28
CA ASN A 301 -20.48 7.53 -4.12
C ASN A 301 -19.18 6.77 -4.44
N HIS A 302 -19.30 5.63 -5.13
CA HIS A 302 -18.15 4.80 -5.53
C HIS A 302 -18.45 4.07 -6.84
N CYS A 303 -17.71 4.35 -7.91
CA CYS A 303 -18.05 3.85 -9.25
C CYS A 303 -18.01 2.32 -9.39
N HIS A 304 -17.08 1.65 -8.69
CA HIS A 304 -17.00 0.18 -8.69
C HIS A 304 -18.18 -0.52 -7.97
N SER A 305 -19.08 0.21 -7.33
CA SER A 305 -20.32 -0.37 -6.79
C SER A 305 -21.20 -0.97 -7.88
N LEU A 306 -21.11 -0.47 -9.12
CA LEU A 306 -21.90 -0.94 -10.24
C LEU A 306 -21.70 -2.44 -10.53
N ALA A 307 -20.54 -3.00 -10.18
CA ALA A 307 -20.26 -4.44 -10.26
C ALA A 307 -21.29 -5.31 -9.52
N TYR A 308 -21.97 -4.73 -8.53
CA TYR A 308 -22.96 -5.42 -7.70
C TYR A 308 -24.41 -5.18 -8.14
N ALA A 309 -24.66 -4.29 -9.10
CA ALA A 309 -26.01 -4.08 -9.63
C ALA A 309 -26.52 -5.34 -10.35
N SER A 310 -27.85 -5.44 -10.46
CA SER A 310 -28.51 -6.51 -11.18
C SER A 310 -28.05 -6.59 -12.65
N GLU A 311 -28.18 -7.77 -13.24
CA GLU A 311 -27.90 -7.94 -14.68
C GLU A 311 -28.83 -7.06 -15.53
N ARG A 312 -30.08 -6.86 -15.09
CA ARG A 312 -31.04 -5.99 -15.77
C ARG A 312 -30.55 -4.55 -15.85
N ILE A 313 -30.02 -3.98 -14.77
CA ILE A 313 -29.44 -2.63 -14.77
C ILE A 313 -28.15 -2.57 -15.59
N ARG A 314 -27.28 -3.58 -15.47
CA ARG A 314 -26.02 -3.65 -16.24
C ARG A 314 -26.22 -3.89 -17.74
N SER A 315 -27.40 -4.40 -18.12
CA SER A 315 -27.86 -4.53 -19.51
C SER A 315 -28.70 -3.34 -20.00
N ASP A 316 -29.05 -2.40 -19.13
CA ASP A 316 -29.80 -1.21 -19.53
C ASP A 316 -28.86 -0.24 -20.24
N ARG A 317 -29.02 -0.15 -21.56
CA ARG A 317 -28.15 0.63 -22.44
C ARG A 317 -28.10 2.10 -22.06
N ASP A 318 -29.23 2.73 -21.77
CA ASP A 318 -29.32 4.16 -21.50
C ASP A 318 -28.72 4.52 -20.15
N PHE A 319 -28.94 3.67 -19.14
CA PHE A 319 -28.28 3.78 -17.84
C PHE A 319 -26.77 3.62 -17.98
N MET A 320 -26.31 2.56 -18.66
CA MET A 320 -24.88 2.31 -18.85
C MET A 320 -24.20 3.44 -19.62
N LYS A 321 -24.85 3.98 -20.66
CA LYS A 321 -24.35 5.15 -21.39
C LYS A 321 -24.08 6.33 -20.46
N LYS A 322 -25.06 6.71 -19.63
CA LYS A 322 -24.91 7.81 -18.64
C LYS A 322 -23.82 7.49 -17.60
N ALA A 323 -23.74 6.25 -17.15
CA ALA A 323 -22.74 5.81 -16.18
C ALA A 323 -21.32 5.90 -16.75
N ILE A 324 -21.11 5.47 -18.00
CA ILE A 324 -19.82 5.49 -18.69
C ILE A 324 -19.40 6.90 -19.06
N GLU A 325 -20.33 7.76 -19.48
CA GLU A 325 -20.07 9.19 -19.72
C GLU A 325 -19.50 9.88 -18.47
N LYS A 326 -19.93 9.44 -17.29
CA LYS A 326 -19.43 9.95 -16.01
C LYS A 326 -18.16 9.24 -15.52
N TYR A 327 -18.10 7.92 -15.67
CA TYR A 327 -17.03 7.06 -15.16
C TYR A 327 -16.64 6.01 -16.20
N SER A 328 -15.69 6.31 -17.09
CA SER A 328 -15.29 5.42 -18.20
C SER A 328 -14.96 3.97 -17.78
N VAL A 329 -14.36 3.78 -16.60
CA VAL A 329 -13.98 2.46 -16.05
C VAL A 329 -15.16 1.49 -15.86
N VAL A 330 -16.38 2.02 -15.72
CA VAL A 330 -17.57 1.18 -15.43
C VAL A 330 -18.08 0.44 -16.66
N TYR A 331 -17.56 0.72 -17.86
CA TYR A 331 -17.85 -0.06 -19.07
C TYR A 331 -17.57 -1.55 -18.85
N SER A 332 -16.53 -1.89 -18.08
CA SER A 332 -16.17 -3.28 -17.74
C SER A 332 -17.26 -4.03 -16.98
N TYR A 333 -18.24 -3.33 -16.39
CA TYR A 333 -19.37 -3.91 -15.69
C TYR A 333 -20.63 -4.05 -16.55
N ALA A 334 -20.67 -3.47 -17.75
CA ALA A 334 -21.76 -3.68 -18.69
C ALA A 334 -21.93 -5.18 -19.00
N SER A 335 -23.15 -5.57 -19.36
CA SER A 335 -23.43 -6.94 -19.78
C SER A 335 -22.60 -7.34 -21.00
N ASP A 336 -22.37 -8.64 -21.18
CA ASP A 336 -21.60 -9.16 -22.30
C ASP A 336 -22.22 -8.76 -23.65
N ASP A 337 -23.55 -8.70 -23.72
CA ASP A 337 -24.25 -8.25 -24.93
C ASP A 337 -23.86 -6.80 -25.29
N LEU A 338 -23.93 -5.87 -24.33
CA LEU A 338 -23.53 -4.48 -24.55
C LEU A 338 -22.04 -4.35 -24.88
N ARG A 339 -21.16 -5.09 -24.20
CA ARG A 339 -19.72 -5.02 -24.45
C ARG A 339 -19.32 -5.56 -25.82
N ASN A 340 -19.99 -6.57 -26.33
CA ASN A 340 -19.64 -7.18 -27.61
C ASN A 340 -20.33 -6.52 -28.81
N ASN A 341 -21.58 -6.06 -28.63
CA ASN A 341 -22.43 -5.65 -29.74
C ASN A 341 -22.63 -4.13 -29.86
N ASP A 342 -22.33 -3.34 -28.82
CA ASP A 342 -22.53 -1.88 -28.84
C ASP A 342 -21.23 -1.09 -29.01
N VAL A 343 -20.86 -0.90 -30.29
CA VAL A 343 -19.68 -0.11 -30.68
C VAL A 343 -19.80 1.36 -30.26
N GLU A 344 -21.01 1.94 -30.23
CA GLU A 344 -21.19 3.34 -29.80
C GLU A 344 -20.82 3.48 -28.32
N LEU A 345 -21.25 2.53 -27.49
CA LEU A 345 -20.94 2.52 -26.06
C LEU A 345 -19.44 2.36 -25.81
N ALA A 346 -18.76 1.53 -26.60
CA ALA A 346 -17.30 1.38 -26.58
C ALA A 346 -16.59 2.68 -26.96
N LEU A 347 -17.06 3.38 -27.99
CA LEU A 347 -16.51 4.68 -28.37
C LEU A 347 -16.70 5.74 -27.28
N ILE A 348 -17.83 5.73 -26.57
CA ILE A 348 -18.07 6.63 -25.44
C ILE A 348 -17.10 6.34 -24.29
N SER A 349 -16.82 5.07 -23.98
CA SER A 349 -15.90 4.71 -22.89
C SER A 349 -14.46 5.16 -23.14
N ILE A 350 -14.04 5.21 -24.40
CA ILE A 350 -12.73 5.73 -24.83
C ILE A 350 -12.66 7.26 -24.67
N ARG A 351 -13.77 8.00 -24.75
CA ARG A 351 -13.74 9.47 -24.55
C ARG A 351 -13.25 9.86 -23.16
N GLY A 352 -13.53 9.05 -22.14
CA GLY A 352 -13.13 9.31 -20.76
C GLY A 352 -11.84 8.60 -20.30
N GLY A 353 -11.11 7.88 -21.18
CA GLY A 353 -9.92 7.13 -20.79
C GLY A 353 -8.90 6.93 -21.91
N ASN A 354 -7.76 6.32 -21.56
CA ASN A 354 -6.68 5.94 -22.49
C ASN A 354 -6.54 4.41 -22.49
N TRP A 355 -7.50 3.73 -23.12
CA TRP A 355 -7.59 2.27 -23.18
C TRP A 355 -8.41 1.84 -24.41
N ILE A 356 -8.34 0.57 -24.77
CA ILE A 356 -9.18 -0.07 -25.80
C ILE A 356 -9.95 -1.20 -25.09
N PRO A 357 -11.28 -1.30 -25.22
CA PRO A 357 -12.03 -2.46 -24.78
C PRO A 357 -11.54 -3.74 -25.46
N VAL A 358 -11.30 -4.79 -24.66
CA VAL A 358 -10.69 -6.05 -25.14
C VAL A 358 -11.54 -6.68 -26.24
N GLU A 359 -12.86 -6.58 -26.11
CA GLU A 359 -13.86 -7.07 -27.06
C GLU A 359 -13.77 -6.37 -28.43
N HIS A 360 -13.12 -5.20 -28.48
CA HIS A 360 -13.04 -4.34 -29.65
C HIS A 360 -11.59 -4.04 -30.10
N GLU A 361 -10.60 -4.81 -29.64
CA GLU A 361 -9.19 -4.68 -30.07
C GLU A 361 -8.99 -4.89 -31.58
N MET A 362 -9.89 -5.64 -32.22
CA MET A 362 -9.90 -5.85 -33.68
C MET A 362 -10.83 -4.90 -34.43
N ASN A 363 -11.60 -4.05 -33.72
CA ASN A 363 -12.49 -3.10 -34.36
C ASN A 363 -11.70 -1.85 -34.80
N ARG A 364 -11.51 -1.70 -36.11
CA ARG A 364 -10.74 -0.60 -36.72
C ARG A 364 -11.20 0.78 -36.28
N GLN A 365 -12.51 1.00 -36.13
CA GLN A 365 -13.05 2.30 -35.74
C GLN A 365 -12.69 2.62 -34.28
N VAL A 366 -12.87 1.66 -33.39
CA VAL A 366 -12.56 1.79 -31.96
C VAL A 366 -11.06 2.01 -31.75
N VAL A 367 -10.23 1.19 -32.39
CA VAL A 367 -8.77 1.31 -32.35
C VAL A 367 -8.33 2.69 -32.85
N LYS A 368 -8.86 3.14 -33.99
CA LYS A 368 -8.49 4.44 -34.56
C LYS A 368 -8.83 5.59 -33.61
N GLU A 369 -10.04 5.61 -33.03
CA GLU A 369 -10.44 6.65 -32.08
C GLU A 369 -9.62 6.64 -30.78
N ALA A 370 -9.21 5.46 -30.29
CA ALA A 370 -8.32 5.35 -29.13
C ALA A 370 -6.90 5.86 -29.44
N VAL A 371 -6.36 5.49 -30.61
CA VAL A 371 -5.00 5.84 -31.03
C VAL A 371 -4.84 7.33 -31.33
N LYS A 372 -5.89 7.99 -31.84
CA LYS A 372 -5.93 9.46 -31.97
C LYS A 372 -5.60 10.21 -30.69
N LYS A 373 -6.02 9.65 -29.54
CA LYS A 373 -5.76 10.25 -28.23
C LYS A 373 -4.36 9.97 -27.72
N SER A 374 -3.83 8.78 -28.02
CA SER A 374 -2.48 8.38 -27.66
C SER A 374 -2.03 7.19 -28.52
N ALA A 375 -0.92 7.36 -29.23
CA ALA A 375 -0.32 6.31 -30.04
C ALA A 375 0.11 5.09 -29.22
N LEU A 376 0.35 5.26 -27.92
CA LEU A 376 0.69 4.17 -27.00
C LEU A 376 -0.37 3.07 -26.98
N GLN A 377 -1.64 3.37 -27.31
CA GLN A 377 -2.71 2.37 -27.33
C GLN A 377 -2.46 1.25 -28.35
N LEU A 378 -1.66 1.51 -29.41
CA LEU A 378 -1.22 0.48 -30.35
C LEU A 378 -0.47 -0.68 -29.68
N THR A 379 0.14 -0.48 -28.51
CA THR A 379 0.80 -1.58 -27.77
C THR A 379 -0.15 -2.71 -27.37
N ARG A 380 -1.45 -2.41 -27.21
CA ARG A 380 -2.48 -3.39 -26.85
C ARG A 380 -3.18 -3.99 -28.07
N VAL A 381 -2.93 -3.43 -29.26
CA VAL A 381 -3.56 -3.90 -30.50
C VAL A 381 -2.84 -5.16 -30.99
N PRO A 382 -3.59 -6.21 -31.40
CA PRO A 382 -3.02 -7.43 -31.95
C PRO A 382 -2.14 -7.18 -33.18
N ASP A 383 -1.11 -8.03 -33.35
CA ASP A 383 -0.15 -7.90 -34.45
C ASP A 383 -0.81 -8.03 -35.83
N GLU A 384 -1.89 -8.80 -35.94
CA GLU A 384 -2.68 -8.95 -37.17
C GLU A 384 -3.17 -7.61 -37.72
N LEU A 385 -3.61 -6.71 -36.83
CA LEU A 385 -4.08 -5.39 -37.25
C LEU A 385 -2.90 -4.42 -37.45
N LYS A 386 -1.84 -4.55 -36.66
CA LYS A 386 -0.62 -3.73 -36.77
C LYS A 386 0.22 -4.03 -38.01
N SER A 387 0.16 -5.24 -38.56
CA SER A 387 0.79 -5.58 -39.85
C SER A 387 -0.03 -5.10 -41.06
N CYS A 388 -1.23 -4.56 -40.86
CA CYS A 388 -2.06 -4.04 -41.95
C CYS A 388 -1.60 -2.63 -42.38
N ALA A 389 -0.71 -2.55 -43.37
CA ALA A 389 -0.17 -1.28 -43.87
C ALA A 389 -1.24 -0.22 -44.24
N PRO A 390 -2.32 -0.54 -44.97
CA PRO A 390 -3.37 0.45 -45.26
C PRO A 390 -3.99 1.05 -44.00
N PHE A 391 -4.24 0.22 -42.98
CA PHE A 391 -4.81 0.69 -41.72
C PHE A 391 -3.81 1.52 -40.90
N MET A 392 -2.52 1.16 -40.92
CA MET A 392 -1.50 1.99 -40.29
C MET A 392 -1.38 3.37 -40.95
N PHE A 393 -1.53 3.47 -42.28
CA PHE A 393 -1.57 4.76 -42.96
C PHE A 393 -2.80 5.60 -42.58
N GLU A 394 -3.97 4.98 -42.43
CA GLU A 394 -5.15 5.67 -41.89
C GLU A 394 -4.88 6.25 -40.49
N ILE A 395 -4.23 5.48 -39.62
CA ILE A 395 -3.84 5.95 -38.28
C ILE A 395 -2.86 7.11 -38.38
N ILE A 396 -1.79 6.99 -39.19
CA ILE A 396 -0.76 8.02 -39.36
C ILE A 396 -1.37 9.35 -39.82
N ASN A 397 -2.36 9.30 -40.69
CA ASN A 397 -3.03 10.49 -41.21
C ASN A 397 -3.92 11.19 -40.16
N GLU A 398 -4.31 10.49 -39.09
CA GLU A 398 -5.22 11.01 -38.06
C GLU A 398 -4.54 11.25 -36.70
N THR A 399 -3.25 10.95 -36.56
CA THR A 399 -2.45 11.18 -35.34
C THR A 399 -1.23 12.05 -35.59
N THR A 400 -0.87 12.86 -34.59
CA THR A 400 0.36 13.66 -34.60
C THR A 400 1.53 12.95 -33.93
N GLU A 401 1.25 11.94 -33.09
CA GLU A 401 2.27 11.16 -32.40
C GLU A 401 2.92 10.14 -33.35
N PRO A 402 4.25 9.94 -33.28
CA PRO A 402 4.91 8.92 -34.09
C PRO A 402 4.48 7.52 -33.64
N ILE A 403 4.19 6.65 -34.61
CA ILE A 403 3.67 5.30 -34.35
C ILE A 403 4.63 4.17 -34.69
N LEU A 404 5.72 4.44 -35.43
CA LEU A 404 6.63 3.41 -35.96
C LEU A 404 7.26 2.55 -34.85
N LYS A 405 7.34 3.04 -33.61
CA LYS A 405 7.80 2.24 -32.47
C LYS A 405 6.81 1.20 -31.98
N TYR A 406 5.53 1.32 -32.35
CA TYR A 406 4.44 0.48 -31.86
C TYR A 406 3.92 -0.53 -32.88
N ILE A 407 4.27 -0.37 -34.16
CA ILE A 407 3.89 -1.31 -35.24
C ILE A 407 4.78 -2.56 -35.25
N THR A 408 4.41 -3.54 -36.08
CA THR A 408 5.19 -4.78 -36.21
C THR A 408 6.56 -4.53 -36.86
N ASN A 409 7.53 -5.38 -36.55
CA ASN A 409 8.88 -5.31 -37.12
C ASN A 409 8.86 -5.40 -38.65
N GLU A 410 7.92 -6.16 -39.22
CA GLU A 410 7.74 -6.31 -40.66
C GLU A 410 7.54 -4.96 -41.36
N LEU A 411 6.62 -4.13 -40.85
CA LEU A 411 6.39 -2.79 -41.39
C LEU A 411 7.47 -1.80 -40.97
N ARG A 412 7.94 -1.89 -39.72
CA ARG A 412 8.99 -1.00 -39.18
C ARG A 412 10.29 -1.07 -39.99
N PHE A 413 10.67 -2.26 -40.46
CA PHE A 413 11.90 -2.45 -41.24
C PHE A 413 11.66 -2.42 -42.76
N SER A 414 10.42 -2.18 -43.21
CA SER A 414 10.12 -1.92 -44.62
C SER A 414 10.45 -0.48 -44.98
N GLN A 415 11.49 -0.29 -45.80
CA GLN A 415 11.92 1.06 -46.22
C GLN A 415 10.80 1.81 -46.96
N ASP A 416 10.06 1.13 -47.83
CA ASP A 416 8.96 1.73 -48.59
C ASP A 416 7.83 2.19 -47.67
N PHE A 417 7.46 1.37 -46.69
CA PHE A 417 6.43 1.72 -45.70
C PHE A 417 6.86 2.92 -44.86
N VAL A 418 8.10 2.91 -44.34
CA VAL A 418 8.61 3.98 -43.48
C VAL A 418 8.74 5.31 -44.23
N LEU A 419 9.23 5.28 -45.47
CA LEU A 419 9.32 6.49 -46.29
C LEU A 419 7.94 7.09 -46.56
N GLU A 420 6.94 6.27 -46.87
CA GLU A 420 5.57 6.74 -47.07
C GLU A 420 4.93 7.23 -45.77
N ALA A 421 5.16 6.54 -44.64
CA ALA A 421 4.69 6.97 -43.32
C ALA A 421 5.25 8.36 -42.93
N ILE A 422 6.53 8.60 -43.21
CA ILE A 422 7.19 9.90 -42.99
C ILE A 422 6.66 10.96 -43.95
N ARG A 423 6.36 10.58 -45.19
CA ARG A 423 5.75 11.48 -46.19
C ARG A 423 4.36 11.95 -45.75
N ILE A 424 3.54 11.05 -45.20
CA ILE A 424 2.20 11.40 -44.69
C ILE A 424 2.31 12.24 -43.42
N SER A 425 3.17 11.85 -42.48
CA SER A 425 3.42 12.59 -41.24
C SER A 425 4.89 12.53 -40.85
N SER A 426 5.56 13.67 -41.01
CA SER A 426 7.00 13.82 -40.81
C SER A 426 7.45 13.52 -39.38
N ASN A 427 6.57 13.62 -38.38
CA ASN A 427 6.85 13.30 -36.98
C ASN A 427 7.29 11.85 -36.78
N ASN A 428 6.88 10.92 -37.65
CA ASN A 428 7.31 9.51 -37.58
C ASN A 428 8.83 9.33 -37.66
N VAL A 429 9.57 10.32 -38.18
CA VAL A 429 11.04 10.32 -38.19
C VAL A 429 11.64 10.23 -36.78
N LEU A 430 10.90 10.68 -35.75
CA LEU A 430 11.34 10.66 -34.35
C LEU A 430 11.46 9.26 -33.75
N ASP A 431 10.80 8.27 -34.34
CA ASP A 431 10.87 6.86 -33.89
C ASP A 431 12.05 6.09 -34.50
N LEU A 432 12.74 6.68 -35.49
CA LEU A 432 13.90 6.08 -36.14
C LEU A 432 15.13 6.13 -35.23
N ARG A 433 15.84 5.01 -35.15
CA ARG A 433 17.11 4.89 -34.42
C ARG A 433 18.30 5.06 -35.36
N ASN A 434 19.46 5.38 -34.78
CA ASN A 434 20.71 5.53 -35.55
C ASN A 434 21.02 4.32 -36.44
N ALA A 435 20.83 3.10 -35.93
CA ALA A 435 21.08 1.87 -36.69
C ALA A 435 20.17 1.70 -37.92
N GLU A 436 18.92 2.19 -37.87
CA GLU A 436 17.99 2.15 -39.01
C GLU A 436 18.41 3.15 -40.11
N MET A 437 19.29 4.10 -39.78
CA MET A 437 19.80 5.17 -40.65
C MET A 437 21.22 4.91 -41.16
N ASP A 438 21.76 3.71 -40.96
CA ASP A 438 23.09 3.32 -41.46
C ASP A 438 23.09 3.16 -42.99
N ASN A 439 21.97 2.73 -43.59
CA ASN A 439 21.81 2.68 -45.04
C ASN A 439 21.80 4.12 -45.61
N LYS A 440 22.87 4.44 -46.33
CA LYS A 440 23.11 5.78 -46.90
C LYS A 440 22.01 6.24 -47.86
N GLU A 441 21.49 5.35 -48.71
CA GLU A 441 20.45 5.71 -49.69
C GLU A 441 19.12 6.01 -48.99
N PHE A 442 18.76 5.18 -48.01
CA PHE A 442 17.59 5.37 -47.18
C PHE A 442 17.67 6.67 -46.36
N ALA A 443 18.81 6.91 -45.70
CA ALA A 443 19.04 8.13 -44.92
C ALA A 443 18.96 9.41 -45.79
N LYS A 444 19.44 9.35 -47.03
CA LYS A 444 19.30 10.45 -48.00
C LYS A 444 17.83 10.73 -48.33
N LYS A 445 17.02 9.69 -48.58
CA LYS A 445 15.57 9.83 -48.86
C LYS A 445 14.81 10.42 -47.67
N VAL A 446 15.09 9.96 -46.44
CA VAL A 446 14.48 10.53 -45.22
C VAL A 446 14.86 12.00 -45.02
N ALA A 447 16.12 12.35 -45.23
CA ALA A 447 16.60 13.74 -45.16
C ALA A 447 15.95 14.64 -46.23
N GLN A 448 15.72 14.12 -47.44
CA GLN A 448 15.00 14.81 -48.50
C GLN A 448 13.50 14.99 -48.21
N LEU A 449 12.89 14.18 -47.35
CA LEU A 449 11.47 14.31 -46.98
C LEU A 449 11.26 15.24 -45.78
N THR A 450 12.22 15.33 -44.85
CA THR A 450 12.00 15.95 -43.53
C THR A 450 13.05 16.99 -43.15
N GLY A 451 14.21 17.00 -43.82
CA GLY A 451 15.39 17.73 -43.38
C GLY A 451 16.07 17.15 -42.13
N TYR A 452 15.60 16.01 -41.59
CA TYR A 452 16.14 15.37 -40.39
C TYR A 452 17.33 14.44 -40.72
N THR A 453 18.40 14.53 -39.93
CA THR A 453 19.61 13.70 -40.06
C THR A 453 20.14 13.30 -38.69
N CYS A 454 20.25 11.99 -38.40
CA CYS A 454 20.70 11.48 -37.11
C CYS A 454 22.23 11.57 -36.91
N THR A 455 22.99 11.75 -38.00
CA THR A 455 24.45 11.79 -38.01
C THR A 455 24.96 12.94 -38.87
N TYR A 456 25.94 13.69 -38.40
CA TYR A 456 26.60 14.75 -39.19
C TYR A 456 27.52 14.10 -40.24
N ARG A 457 27.11 14.10 -41.52
CA ARG A 457 27.96 13.76 -42.67
C ARG A 457 27.78 14.81 -43.76
N ASN A 458 28.88 15.20 -44.43
CA ASN A 458 28.86 16.29 -45.42
C ASN A 458 27.92 16.02 -46.61
N ASP A 459 27.82 14.77 -47.06
CA ASP A 459 26.93 14.37 -48.15
C ASP A 459 25.44 14.38 -47.76
N LEU A 460 25.11 14.05 -46.50
CA LEU A 460 23.77 14.22 -45.95
C LEU A 460 23.41 15.71 -45.73
N TYR A 461 24.41 16.53 -45.37
CA TYR A 461 24.26 17.97 -45.29
C TYR A 461 23.97 18.58 -46.67
N GLU A 462 24.69 18.17 -47.72
CA GLU A 462 24.42 18.59 -49.11
C GLU A 462 23.00 18.21 -49.55
N ALA A 463 22.54 16.97 -49.27
CA ALA A 463 21.17 16.56 -49.58
C ALA A 463 20.10 17.38 -48.82
N ARG A 464 20.39 17.77 -47.57
CA ARG A 464 19.54 18.68 -46.78
C ARG A 464 19.51 20.09 -47.36
N MET A 465 20.64 20.59 -47.85
CA MET A 465 20.72 21.88 -48.53
C MET A 465 19.98 21.85 -49.87
N GLU A 466 20.09 20.78 -50.66
CA GLU A 466 19.27 20.59 -51.87
C GLU A 466 17.77 20.64 -51.57
N TYR A 467 17.31 19.99 -50.48
CA TYR A 467 15.89 20.09 -50.06
C TYR A 467 15.50 21.53 -49.69
N MET A 468 16.27 22.18 -48.80
CA MET A 468 15.96 23.53 -48.33
C MET A 468 16.03 24.59 -49.45
N PHE A 469 16.88 24.41 -50.45
CA PHE A 469 17.10 25.41 -51.52
C PHE A 469 16.44 25.08 -52.85
N HIS A 470 16.13 23.81 -53.15
CA HIS A 470 15.59 23.37 -54.46
C HIS A 470 14.33 22.48 -54.37
N GLY A 471 14.02 21.90 -53.22
CA GLY A 471 12.90 20.96 -53.02
C GLY A 471 11.59 21.60 -52.54
N ALA A 472 11.64 22.81 -51.96
CA ALA A 472 10.45 23.55 -51.54
C ALA A 472 9.74 24.16 -52.77
N LYS A 473 8.94 23.37 -53.48
CA LYS A 473 7.84 23.94 -54.28
C LYS A 473 6.71 24.31 -53.30
N CYS A 474 6.31 25.59 -53.35
CA CYS A 474 5.18 26.20 -52.64
C CYS A 474 3.93 25.34 -52.61
#